data_AF-A0A957ZW03-F1
#
_entry.id   AF-A0A957ZW03-F1
#
_cell.length_a   1.000
_cell.length_b   1.000
_cell.length_c   1.000
_cell.angle_alpha   90.00
_cell.angle_beta   90.00
_cell.angle_gamma   90.00
#
_symmetry.space_group_name_H-M   'P 1'
#
loop_
_entity.id
_entity.type
_entity.pdbx_description
1 polymer ?
#
loop_
_entity_poly.entity_id
_entity_poly.type
_entity_poly.pdbx_seq_one_letter_code
_entity_poly.pdbx_strand_id
1 'polypeptide(L)'
;LPEIDDPATVMGLSVLSYALVGTQASPLRKKLVDSGLGEDVYGGFGTGLRQPTFRVVMKGMEADAVDAFEELLLTTLADLAATGIEEDMIEAAVNSIEFDLRENNTGAYPRGLSLFMRALSTWLYDQDPLAPLAFAAPLAAVKEALADADYLPRLIRTYLLDNTHRVTLAMEPDPTVNQARDEAEQARLDAARATMSDAEIVEIREQMRTLQALQQTPDTPAQLALLPSLQLTDLDPHIKTVPSDEQTVDATPVLYHDLFTNGIVYLDLVFD
;
A
#
# COMPACT_ATOMS: atom_id res chain seq x y z
N LEU A 1 -4.40 -5.60 -15.12
CA LEU A 1 -3.56 -6.64 -15.76
C LEU A 1 -4.39 -7.91 -15.88
N PRO A 2 -4.01 -8.92 -16.69
CA PRO A 2 -4.65 -10.24 -16.60
C PRO A 2 -4.48 -10.82 -15.19
N GLU A 3 -5.23 -11.86 -14.86
CA GLU A 3 -4.94 -12.70 -13.69
C GLU A 3 -3.56 -13.35 -13.88
N ILE A 4 -2.72 -13.37 -12.83
CA ILE A 4 -1.32 -13.84 -12.89
C ILE A 4 -1.11 -14.77 -11.69
N ASP A 5 -1.10 -16.07 -11.98
CA ASP A 5 -1.02 -17.10 -10.95
C ASP A 5 0.42 -17.54 -10.64
N ASP A 6 1.36 -17.25 -11.54
CA ASP A 6 2.77 -17.58 -11.37
C ASP A 6 3.44 -16.57 -10.40
N PRO A 7 3.89 -17.01 -9.20
CA PRO A 7 4.50 -16.11 -8.23
C PRO A 7 5.80 -15.48 -8.73
N ALA A 8 6.54 -16.16 -9.62
CA ALA A 8 7.77 -15.59 -10.20
C ALA A 8 7.46 -14.40 -11.12
N THR A 9 6.41 -14.49 -11.94
CA THR A 9 5.92 -13.37 -12.76
C THR A 9 5.43 -12.21 -11.88
N VAL A 10 4.69 -12.48 -10.81
CA VAL A 10 4.25 -11.44 -9.84
C VAL A 10 5.46 -10.76 -9.18
N MET A 11 6.48 -11.53 -8.80
CA MET A 11 7.73 -11.00 -8.25
C MET A 11 8.50 -10.18 -9.29
N GLY A 12 8.59 -10.64 -10.54
CA GLY A 12 9.23 -9.92 -11.64
C GLY A 12 8.57 -8.58 -11.94
N LEU A 13 7.24 -8.53 -11.91
CA LEU A 13 6.47 -7.29 -12.02
C LEU A 13 6.66 -6.36 -10.82
N SER A 14 6.89 -6.91 -9.63
CA SER A 14 7.21 -6.13 -8.43
C SER A 14 8.60 -5.49 -8.55
N VAL A 15 9.60 -6.25 -9.02
CA VAL A 15 10.95 -5.75 -9.35
C VAL A 15 10.86 -4.67 -10.43
N LEU A 16 10.14 -4.93 -11.52
CA LEU A 16 9.91 -3.96 -12.59
C LEU A 16 9.29 -2.67 -12.04
N SER A 17 8.25 -2.78 -11.23
CA SER A 17 7.57 -1.63 -10.65
C SER A 17 8.49 -0.79 -9.78
N TYR A 18 9.29 -1.42 -8.92
CA TYR A 18 10.25 -0.69 -8.10
C TYR A 18 11.33 -0.03 -8.98
N ALA A 19 11.85 -0.74 -9.97
CA ALA A 19 12.82 -0.20 -10.90
C ALA A 19 12.27 1.03 -11.65
N LEU A 20 11.02 0.98 -12.12
CA LEU A 20 10.39 2.07 -12.90
C LEU A 20 10.01 3.29 -12.06
N VAL A 21 9.45 3.11 -10.86
CA VAL A 21 8.85 4.22 -10.08
C VAL A 21 9.11 4.21 -8.58
N GLY A 22 9.84 3.21 -8.05
CA GLY A 22 10.02 3.00 -6.61
C GLY A 22 10.81 4.10 -5.91
N THR A 23 11.79 4.70 -6.57
CA THR A 23 12.65 5.75 -6.00
C THR A 23 12.66 7.01 -6.88
N GLN A 24 13.17 8.13 -6.36
CA GLN A 24 13.31 9.36 -7.15
C GLN A 24 14.29 9.21 -8.34
N ALA A 25 15.21 8.24 -8.27
CA ALA A 25 16.14 7.94 -9.35
C ALA A 25 15.54 7.02 -10.42
N SER A 26 14.43 6.33 -10.11
CA SER A 26 13.77 5.43 -11.05
C SER A 26 13.41 6.14 -12.35
N PRO A 27 13.77 5.59 -13.53
CA PRO A 27 13.78 6.34 -14.79
C PRO A 27 12.41 6.87 -15.20
N LEU A 28 11.33 6.11 -15.01
CA LEU A 28 10.00 6.59 -15.37
C LEU A 28 9.55 7.71 -14.43
N ARG A 29 9.73 7.54 -13.11
CA ARG A 29 9.41 8.60 -12.13
C ARG A 29 10.23 9.85 -12.40
N LYS A 30 11.54 9.71 -12.58
CA LYS A 30 12.46 10.81 -12.85
C LYS A 30 12.04 11.60 -14.08
N LYS A 31 11.76 10.92 -15.20
CA LYS A 31 11.35 11.56 -16.46
C LYS A 31 10.05 12.35 -16.30
N LEU A 32 9.09 11.80 -15.57
CA LEU A 32 7.81 12.46 -15.29
C LEU A 32 7.97 13.68 -14.39
N VAL A 33 8.80 13.60 -13.33
CA VAL A 33 9.09 14.74 -12.45
C VAL A 33 9.85 15.83 -13.20
N ASP A 34 10.90 15.48 -13.94
CA ASP A 34 11.74 16.42 -14.69
C ASP A 34 10.97 17.14 -15.82
N SER A 35 9.80 16.62 -16.22
CA SER A 35 8.94 17.24 -17.25
C SER A 35 8.31 18.55 -16.80
N GLY A 36 8.14 18.75 -15.49
CA GLY A 36 7.43 19.90 -14.93
C GLY A 36 5.92 19.92 -15.21
N LEU A 37 5.33 18.82 -15.68
CA LEU A 37 3.88 18.71 -15.95
C LEU A 37 3.02 18.70 -14.67
N GLY A 38 3.62 18.39 -13.53
CA GLY A 38 2.95 18.36 -12.23
C GLY A 38 3.92 18.42 -11.06
N GLU A 39 3.39 18.40 -9.85
CA GLU A 39 4.12 18.64 -8.60
C GLU A 39 4.70 17.36 -7.98
N ASP A 40 3.99 16.23 -8.12
CA ASP A 40 4.40 14.96 -7.53
C ASP A 40 3.97 13.77 -8.39
N VAL A 41 4.77 12.72 -8.35
CA VAL A 41 4.57 11.46 -9.08
C VAL A 41 4.76 10.29 -8.14
N TYR A 42 3.76 9.42 -8.11
CA TYR A 42 3.81 8.15 -7.38
C TYR A 42 3.07 7.08 -8.18
N GLY A 43 3.35 5.82 -7.86
CA GLY A 43 2.77 4.72 -8.59
C GLY A 43 3.21 3.39 -8.03
N GLY A 44 2.82 2.32 -8.70
CA GLY A 44 3.34 1.00 -8.41
C GLY A 44 2.41 -0.12 -8.84
N PHE A 45 2.89 -1.32 -8.56
CA PHE A 45 2.21 -2.58 -8.77
C PHE A 45 1.46 -3.00 -7.49
N GLY A 46 0.20 -3.35 -7.64
CA GLY A 46 -0.69 -3.79 -6.57
C GLY A 46 -1.25 -5.17 -6.83
N THR A 47 -1.20 -6.03 -5.80
CA THR A 47 -1.59 -7.46 -5.85
C THR A 47 -2.72 -7.80 -4.87
N GLY A 48 -3.34 -6.79 -4.24
CA GLY A 48 -4.37 -6.99 -3.21
C GLY A 48 -5.76 -7.40 -3.75
N LEU A 49 -5.92 -7.45 -5.08
CA LEU A 49 -7.15 -7.84 -5.75
C LEU A 49 -6.87 -9.06 -6.64
N ARG A 50 -7.94 -9.75 -7.08
CA ARG A 50 -7.84 -10.93 -7.93
C ARG A 50 -6.92 -10.74 -9.14
N GLN A 51 -7.09 -9.61 -9.82
CA GLN A 51 -6.22 -9.21 -10.92
C GLN A 51 -5.31 -8.07 -10.44
N PRO A 52 -4.00 -8.18 -10.65
CA PRO A 52 -3.11 -7.11 -10.25
C PRO A 52 -3.28 -5.85 -11.10
N THR A 53 -2.85 -4.73 -10.54
CA THR A 53 -2.92 -3.42 -11.17
C THR A 53 -1.55 -2.76 -11.17
N PHE A 54 -1.16 -2.12 -12.27
CA PHE A 54 -0.06 -1.16 -12.28
C PHE A 54 -0.67 0.22 -12.50
N ARG A 55 -0.22 1.20 -11.73
CA ARG A 55 -0.68 2.59 -11.86
C ARG A 55 0.47 3.57 -11.71
N VAL A 56 0.37 4.68 -12.43
CA VAL A 56 1.20 5.87 -12.26
C VAL A 56 0.26 7.05 -12.12
N VAL A 57 0.49 7.88 -11.12
CA VAL A 57 -0.35 9.02 -10.79
C VAL A 57 0.54 10.25 -10.68
N MET A 58 0.14 11.32 -11.34
CA MET A 58 0.73 12.64 -11.20
C MET A 58 -0.31 13.59 -10.57
N LYS A 59 0.15 14.43 -9.64
CA LYS A 59 -0.69 15.42 -8.94
C LYS A 59 -0.23 16.83 -9.29
N GLY A 60 -1.12 17.80 -9.12
CA GLY A 60 -0.82 19.22 -9.35
C GLY A 60 -0.57 19.53 -10.82
N MET A 61 -1.29 18.85 -11.72
CA MET A 61 -1.23 19.11 -13.16
C MET A 61 -2.27 20.17 -13.55
N GLU A 62 -1.95 20.93 -14.60
CA GLU A 62 -2.94 21.71 -15.33
C GLU A 62 -3.92 20.79 -16.08
N ALA A 63 -5.19 21.19 -16.20
CA ALA A 63 -6.25 20.34 -16.75
C ALA A 63 -6.03 19.96 -18.22
N ASP A 64 -5.34 20.79 -18.99
CA ASP A 64 -5.02 20.55 -20.41
C ASP A 64 -3.74 19.72 -20.63
N ALA A 65 -3.02 19.36 -19.56
CA ALA A 65 -1.77 18.61 -19.63
C ALA A 65 -1.95 17.08 -19.64
N VAL A 66 -3.19 16.57 -19.60
CA VAL A 66 -3.49 15.12 -19.50
C VAL A 66 -2.93 14.33 -20.68
N ASP A 67 -3.13 14.82 -21.90
CA ASP A 67 -2.63 14.16 -23.12
C ASP A 67 -1.10 14.14 -23.15
N ALA A 68 -0.46 15.25 -22.75
CA ALA A 68 0.99 15.36 -22.68
C ALA A 68 1.58 14.40 -21.63
N PHE A 69 0.89 14.18 -20.51
CA PHE A 69 1.27 13.20 -19.51
C PHE A 69 1.16 11.77 -20.04
N GLU A 70 0.04 11.40 -20.68
CA GLU A 70 -0.13 10.05 -21.23
C GLU A 70 0.90 9.78 -22.33
N GLU A 71 1.14 10.74 -23.23
CA GLU A 71 2.18 10.63 -24.27
C GLU A 71 3.57 10.43 -23.66
N LEU A 72 3.95 11.24 -22.66
CA LEU A 72 5.25 11.12 -22.00
C LEU A 72 5.41 9.78 -21.29
N LEU A 73 4.38 9.34 -20.56
CA LEU A 73 4.36 8.05 -19.86
C LEU A 73 4.58 6.89 -20.85
N LEU A 74 3.79 6.83 -21.91
CA LEU A 74 3.84 5.74 -22.89
C LEU A 74 5.13 5.75 -23.70
N THR A 75 5.60 6.92 -24.12
CA THR A 75 6.88 7.06 -24.83
C THR A 75 8.05 6.63 -23.95
N THR A 76 8.06 7.03 -22.68
CA THR A 76 9.12 6.62 -21.75
C THR A 76 9.11 5.10 -21.51
N LEU A 77 7.93 4.49 -21.37
CA LEU A 77 7.81 3.04 -21.27
C LEU A 77 8.28 2.33 -22.57
N ALA A 78 7.96 2.87 -23.74
CA ALA A 78 8.41 2.34 -25.02
C ALA A 78 9.93 2.43 -25.19
N ASP A 79 10.54 3.55 -24.79
CA ASP A 79 12.00 3.73 -24.80
C ASP A 79 12.67 2.71 -23.88
N LEU A 80 12.21 2.57 -22.63
CA LEU A 80 12.73 1.58 -21.68
C LEU A 80 12.54 0.13 -22.16
N ALA A 81 11.45 -0.14 -22.87
CA ALA A 81 11.22 -1.43 -23.51
C ALA A 81 12.14 -1.69 -24.72
N ALA A 82 12.71 -0.66 -25.34
CA ALA A 82 13.61 -0.78 -26.49
C ALA A 82 15.08 -0.80 -26.08
N THR A 83 15.45 0.01 -25.09
CA THR A 83 16.84 0.24 -24.67
C THR A 83 17.23 -0.49 -23.38
N GLY A 84 16.24 -0.94 -22.59
CA GLY A 84 16.46 -1.57 -21.30
C GLY A 84 16.40 -0.60 -20.13
N ILE A 85 16.55 -1.14 -18.92
CA ILE A 85 16.69 -0.39 -17.67
C ILE A 85 18.15 -0.51 -17.24
N GLU A 86 18.71 0.56 -16.67
CA GLU A 86 20.09 0.56 -16.16
C GLU A 86 20.31 -0.54 -15.12
N GLU A 87 21.43 -1.24 -15.20
CA GLU A 87 21.75 -2.41 -14.37
C GLU A 87 21.72 -2.08 -12.87
N ASP A 88 22.32 -0.95 -12.47
CA ASP A 88 22.32 -0.48 -11.08
C ASP A 88 20.89 -0.26 -10.54
N MET A 89 19.95 0.18 -11.39
CA MET A 89 18.55 0.35 -11.01
C MET A 89 17.85 -0.99 -10.80
N ILE A 90 18.18 -2.00 -11.61
CA ILE A 90 17.67 -3.36 -11.47
C ILE A 90 18.24 -3.99 -10.19
N GLU A 91 19.55 -3.89 -9.97
CA GLU A 91 20.21 -4.41 -8.78
C GLU A 91 19.64 -3.77 -7.50
N ALA A 92 19.46 -2.45 -7.49
CA ALA A 92 18.84 -1.73 -6.39
C ALA A 92 17.41 -2.22 -6.12
N ALA A 93 16.62 -2.50 -7.16
CA ALA A 93 15.27 -3.03 -7.02
C ALA A 93 15.24 -4.42 -6.39
N VAL A 94 16.09 -5.33 -6.89
CA VAL A 94 16.20 -6.70 -6.37
C VAL A 94 16.67 -6.67 -4.92
N ASN A 95 17.72 -5.91 -4.60
CA ASN A 95 18.26 -5.82 -3.25
C ASN A 95 17.24 -5.24 -2.26
N SER A 96 16.50 -4.20 -2.66
CA SER A 96 15.48 -3.58 -1.81
C SER A 96 14.36 -4.58 -1.48
N ILE A 97 13.84 -5.28 -2.50
CA ILE A 97 12.79 -6.28 -2.31
C ILE A 97 13.28 -7.46 -1.47
N GLU A 98 14.49 -7.96 -1.72
CA GLU A 98 15.07 -9.04 -0.93
C GLU A 98 15.28 -8.64 0.53
N PHE A 99 15.76 -7.42 0.77
CA PHE A 99 15.92 -6.88 2.11
C PHE A 99 14.58 -6.80 2.83
N ASP A 100 13.54 -6.22 2.22
CA ASP A 100 12.20 -6.10 2.81
C ASP A 100 11.61 -7.47 3.17
N LEU A 101 11.79 -8.46 2.29
CA LEU A 101 11.32 -9.83 2.51
C LEU A 101 12.08 -10.52 3.65
N ARG A 102 13.40 -10.29 3.77
CA ARG A 102 14.26 -10.85 4.82
C ARG A 102 14.03 -10.18 6.18
N GLU A 103 13.97 -8.86 6.19
CA GLU A 103 13.75 -8.06 7.39
C GLU A 103 12.34 -8.34 7.94
N ASN A 104 11.36 -8.42 7.03
CA ASN A 104 9.95 -8.59 7.32
C ASN A 104 9.52 -7.69 8.50
N ASN A 105 9.97 -6.44 8.45
CA ASN A 105 9.74 -5.43 9.46
C ASN A 105 8.38 -4.79 9.21
N THR A 106 7.45 -5.09 10.12
CA THR A 106 6.08 -4.57 10.06
C THR A 106 5.88 -3.44 11.07
N GLY A 107 6.95 -2.94 11.68
CA GLY A 107 6.89 -1.93 12.75
C GLY A 107 6.01 -2.40 13.91
N ALA A 108 5.06 -1.55 14.31
CA ALA A 108 4.06 -1.89 15.34
C ALA A 108 2.95 -2.84 14.85
N TYR A 109 2.84 -3.07 13.53
CA TYR A 109 1.83 -3.96 12.98
C TYR A 109 2.22 -5.43 13.22
N PRO A 110 1.33 -6.29 13.74
CA PRO A 110 1.69 -7.67 14.04
C PRO A 110 2.13 -8.46 12.79
N ARG A 111 3.30 -9.10 12.84
CA ARG A 111 3.79 -9.96 11.74
C ARG A 111 2.80 -11.05 11.34
N GLY A 112 2.14 -11.70 12.30
CA GLY A 112 1.12 -12.71 12.02
C GLY A 112 -0.07 -12.17 11.23
N LEU A 113 -0.49 -10.94 11.54
CA LEU A 113 -1.56 -10.26 10.79
C LEU A 113 -1.07 -9.87 9.38
N SER A 114 0.16 -9.39 9.24
CA SER A 114 0.75 -9.11 7.91
C SER A 114 0.80 -10.36 7.03
N LEU A 115 1.26 -11.49 7.57
CA LEU A 115 1.28 -12.77 6.85
C LEU A 115 -0.14 -13.24 6.51
N PHE A 116 -1.09 -13.09 7.42
CA PHE A 116 -2.51 -13.40 7.14
C PHE A 116 -3.05 -12.55 5.99
N MET A 117 -2.80 -11.24 5.98
CA MET A 117 -3.21 -10.36 4.89
C MET A 117 -2.56 -10.73 3.55
N ARG A 118 -1.29 -11.16 3.54
CA ARG A 118 -0.62 -11.69 2.35
C ARG A 118 -1.27 -12.98 1.86
N ALA A 119 -1.61 -13.91 2.76
CA ALA A 119 -2.30 -15.15 2.38
C ALA A 119 -3.68 -14.89 1.75
N LEU A 120 -4.40 -13.88 2.25
CA LEU A 120 -5.72 -13.52 1.72
C LEU A 120 -5.69 -13.03 0.26
N SER A 121 -4.54 -12.56 -0.26
CA SER A 121 -4.48 -12.07 -1.65
C SER A 121 -4.76 -13.17 -2.69
N THR A 122 -4.52 -14.44 -2.34
CA THR A 122 -4.83 -15.61 -3.16
C THR A 122 -5.98 -16.43 -2.58
N TRP A 123 -6.04 -16.56 -1.25
CA TRP A 123 -7.02 -17.42 -0.60
C TRP A 123 -8.48 -17.00 -0.84
N LEU A 124 -8.75 -15.70 -0.93
CA LEU A 124 -10.09 -15.17 -1.22
C LEU A 124 -10.61 -15.52 -2.62
N TYR A 125 -9.73 -16.01 -3.49
CA TYR A 125 -10.03 -16.35 -4.88
C TYR A 125 -9.77 -17.83 -5.17
N ASP A 126 -9.90 -18.68 -4.14
CA ASP A 126 -9.76 -20.14 -4.22
C ASP A 126 -8.38 -20.64 -4.69
N GLN A 127 -7.33 -19.84 -4.47
CA GLN A 127 -5.94 -20.17 -4.78
C GLN A 127 -5.13 -20.56 -3.53
N ASP A 128 -3.89 -21.03 -3.73
CA ASP A 128 -3.01 -21.44 -2.63
C ASP A 128 -2.68 -20.25 -1.69
N PRO A 129 -3.09 -20.29 -0.41
CA PRO A 129 -2.81 -19.25 0.57
C PRO A 129 -1.33 -19.12 0.94
N LEU A 130 -0.51 -20.15 0.67
CA LEU A 130 0.91 -20.16 1.03
C LEU A 130 1.82 -19.63 -0.07
N ALA A 131 1.36 -19.62 -1.32
CA ALA A 131 2.15 -19.15 -2.45
C ALA A 131 2.69 -17.70 -2.28
N PRO A 132 1.91 -16.73 -1.78
CA PRO A 132 2.42 -15.36 -1.52
C PRO A 132 3.43 -15.27 -0.38
N LEU A 133 3.49 -16.27 0.50
CA LEU A 133 4.40 -16.31 1.65
C LEU A 133 5.75 -16.92 1.26
N ALA A 134 5.78 -17.82 0.28
CA ALA A 134 6.95 -18.54 -0.18
C ALA A 134 7.77 -17.74 -1.20
N PHE A 135 8.47 -16.69 -0.75
CA PHE A 135 9.17 -15.75 -1.66
C PHE A 135 10.52 -16.24 -2.21
N ALA A 136 11.18 -17.21 -1.54
CA ALA A 136 12.56 -17.58 -1.87
C ALA A 136 12.73 -18.17 -3.29
N ALA A 137 11.87 -19.11 -3.68
CA ALA A 137 11.92 -19.71 -5.02
C ALA A 137 11.52 -18.73 -6.13
N PRO A 138 10.44 -17.93 -6.00
CA PRO A 138 10.12 -16.86 -6.95
C PRO A 138 11.24 -15.83 -7.11
N LEU A 139 11.86 -15.39 -6.01
CA LEU A 139 12.97 -14.44 -6.06
C LEU A 139 14.19 -15.04 -6.78
N ALA A 140 14.53 -16.29 -6.52
CA ALA A 140 15.61 -16.98 -7.22
C ALA A 140 15.35 -17.10 -8.73
N ALA A 141 14.11 -17.45 -9.11
CA ALA A 141 13.70 -17.53 -10.51
C ALA A 141 13.78 -16.17 -11.22
N VAL A 142 13.41 -15.08 -10.55
CA VAL A 142 13.56 -13.71 -11.09
C VAL A 142 15.04 -13.35 -11.26
N LYS A 143 15.89 -13.64 -10.26
CA LYS A 143 17.35 -13.40 -10.35
C LYS A 143 17.98 -14.15 -11.52
N GLU A 144 17.57 -15.39 -11.79
CA GLU A 144 18.03 -16.14 -12.95
C GLU A 144 17.50 -15.54 -14.26
N ALA A 145 16.23 -15.16 -14.31
CA ALA A 145 15.62 -14.55 -15.48
C ALA A 145 16.25 -13.20 -15.86
N LEU A 146 16.75 -12.44 -14.88
CA LEU A 146 17.45 -11.17 -15.09
C LEU A 146 18.79 -11.31 -15.84
N ALA A 147 19.33 -12.53 -15.99
CA ALA A 147 20.46 -12.78 -16.88
C ALA A 147 20.10 -12.55 -18.37
N ASP A 148 18.80 -12.62 -18.72
CA ASP A 148 18.28 -12.15 -20.00
C ASP A 148 17.96 -10.65 -19.89
N ALA A 149 18.79 -9.82 -20.55
CA ALA A 149 18.58 -8.37 -20.60
C ALA A 149 17.21 -7.96 -21.17
N ASP A 150 16.56 -8.84 -21.93
CA ASP A 150 15.22 -8.59 -22.47
C ASP A 150 14.08 -9.02 -21.52
N TYR A 151 14.37 -9.60 -20.34
CA TYR A 151 13.34 -10.05 -19.40
C TYR A 151 12.41 -8.91 -18.94
N LEU A 152 12.96 -7.85 -18.33
CA LEU A 152 12.16 -6.70 -17.89
C LEU A 152 11.55 -5.90 -19.06
N PRO A 153 12.29 -5.61 -20.16
CA PRO A 153 11.70 -5.03 -21.36
C PRO A 153 10.51 -5.82 -21.92
N ARG A 154 10.57 -7.17 -21.90
CA ARG A 154 9.46 -8.03 -22.31
C ARG A 154 8.24 -7.86 -21.40
N LEU A 155 8.44 -7.76 -20.08
CA LEU A 155 7.35 -7.48 -19.15
C LEU A 155 6.70 -6.12 -19.42
N ILE A 156 7.48 -5.07 -19.73
CA ILE A 156 6.94 -3.74 -20.09
C ILE A 156 6.05 -3.86 -21.34
N ARG A 157 6.56 -4.50 -22.41
CA ARG A 157 5.81 -4.65 -23.66
C ARG A 157 4.51 -5.43 -23.42
N THR A 158 4.60 -6.62 -22.83
CA THR A 158 3.45 -7.51 -22.65
C THR A 158 2.39 -6.96 -21.70
N TYR A 159 2.77 -6.42 -20.54
CA TYR A 159 1.81 -6.10 -19.49
C TYR A 159 1.37 -4.62 -19.47
N LEU A 160 2.19 -3.71 -20.02
CA LEU A 160 1.92 -2.27 -19.96
C LEU A 160 1.61 -1.67 -21.33
N LEU A 161 2.45 -1.90 -22.35
CA LEU A 161 2.30 -1.27 -23.67
C LEU A 161 1.25 -1.96 -24.55
N ASP A 162 1.37 -3.28 -24.73
CA ASP A 162 0.48 -4.08 -25.58
C ASP A 162 -0.88 -4.35 -24.91
N ASN A 163 -0.97 -4.10 -23.62
CA ASN A 163 -2.19 -4.28 -22.85
C ASN A 163 -3.19 -3.15 -23.11
N THR A 164 -4.27 -3.47 -23.82
CA THR A 164 -5.37 -2.55 -24.14
C THR A 164 -6.32 -2.30 -22.97
N HIS A 165 -6.23 -3.07 -21.88
CA HIS A 165 -7.01 -2.84 -20.66
C HIS A 165 -6.33 -1.74 -19.82
N ARG A 166 -6.45 -0.50 -20.30
CA ARG A 166 -5.88 0.71 -19.72
C ARG A 166 -6.96 1.78 -19.56
N VAL A 167 -6.89 2.53 -18.46
CA VAL A 167 -7.80 3.65 -18.16
C VAL A 167 -6.96 4.86 -17.77
N THR A 168 -7.23 5.99 -18.42
CA THR A 168 -6.70 7.31 -18.03
C THR A 168 -7.80 8.04 -17.26
N LEU A 169 -7.48 8.50 -16.05
CA LEU A 169 -8.40 9.23 -15.18
C LEU A 169 -7.83 10.61 -14.89
N ALA A 170 -8.54 11.65 -15.31
CA ALA A 170 -8.30 13.03 -14.89
C ALA A 170 -9.30 13.40 -13.79
N MET A 171 -8.81 13.97 -12.69
CA MET A 171 -9.64 14.46 -11.58
C MET A 171 -9.42 15.95 -11.43
N GLU A 172 -10.44 16.74 -11.72
CA GLU A 172 -10.40 18.20 -11.61
C GLU A 172 -11.03 18.66 -10.29
N PRO A 173 -10.44 19.65 -9.61
CA PRO A 173 -11.03 20.23 -8.41
C PRO A 173 -12.27 21.06 -8.77
N ASP A 174 -13.43 20.67 -8.24
CA ASP A 174 -14.67 21.43 -8.35
C ASP A 174 -15.06 22.03 -6.99
N PRO A 175 -15.02 23.36 -6.80
CA PRO A 175 -15.35 24.00 -5.53
C PRO A 175 -16.84 23.87 -5.15
N THR A 176 -17.71 23.47 -6.09
CA THR A 176 -19.16 23.38 -5.90
C THR A 176 -19.64 21.96 -5.59
N VAL A 177 -18.79 20.94 -5.74
CA VAL A 177 -19.19 19.52 -5.61
C VAL A 177 -19.79 19.19 -4.25
N ASN A 178 -19.29 19.80 -3.16
CA ASN A 178 -19.81 19.56 -1.82
C ASN A 178 -21.19 20.22 -1.65
N GLN A 179 -21.37 21.45 -2.12
CA GLN A 179 -22.67 22.13 -2.09
C GLN A 179 -23.71 21.33 -2.88
N ALA A 180 -23.36 20.86 -4.08
CA ALA A 180 -24.27 20.06 -4.90
C ALA A 180 -24.66 18.73 -4.21
N ARG A 181 -23.73 18.09 -3.49
CA ARG A 181 -24.01 16.89 -2.70
C ARG A 181 -24.94 17.17 -1.52
N ASP A 182 -24.73 18.27 -0.80
CA ASP A 182 -25.56 18.67 0.33
C ASP A 182 -26.99 19.02 -0.12
N GLU A 183 -27.13 19.76 -1.22
CA GLU A 183 -28.43 20.09 -1.81
C GLU A 183 -29.17 18.83 -2.29
N ALA A 184 -28.47 17.90 -2.94
CA ALA A 184 -29.04 16.63 -3.38
C ALA A 184 -29.49 15.77 -2.19
N GLU A 185 -28.70 15.72 -1.12
CA GLU A 185 -29.07 15.00 0.10
C GLU A 185 -30.26 15.64 0.81
N GLN A 186 -30.29 16.98 0.93
CA GLN A 186 -31.42 17.70 1.51
C GLN A 186 -32.70 17.46 0.70
N ALA A 187 -32.64 17.51 -0.62
CA ALA A 187 -33.78 17.20 -1.48
C ALA A 187 -34.25 15.75 -1.31
N ARG A 188 -33.32 14.79 -1.16
CA ARG A 188 -33.64 13.38 -0.89
C ARG A 188 -34.36 13.23 0.45
N LEU A 189 -33.91 13.93 1.49
CA LEU A 189 -34.53 13.93 2.82
C LEU A 189 -35.91 14.59 2.82
N ASP A 190 -36.08 15.72 2.12
CA ASP A 190 -37.37 16.40 2.00
C ASP A 190 -38.38 15.55 1.22
N ALA A 191 -37.95 14.89 0.14
CA ALA A 191 -38.78 13.96 -0.62
C ALA A 191 -39.21 12.76 0.25
N ALA A 192 -38.28 12.16 1.00
CA ALA A 192 -38.60 11.07 1.93
C ALA A 192 -39.63 11.53 2.97
N ARG A 193 -39.40 12.69 3.59
CA ARG A 193 -40.31 13.27 4.60
C ARG A 193 -41.69 13.60 4.02
N ALA A 194 -41.77 14.09 2.79
CA ALA A 194 -43.03 14.44 2.14
C ALA A 194 -43.95 13.23 1.89
N THR A 195 -43.37 12.02 1.81
CA THR A 195 -44.13 10.77 1.66
C THR A 195 -44.60 10.15 2.97
N MET A 196 -44.14 10.69 4.11
CA MET A 196 -44.48 10.16 5.43
C MET A 196 -45.78 10.73 5.96
N SER A 197 -46.59 9.87 6.56
CA SER A 197 -47.72 10.24 7.40
C SER A 197 -47.27 10.83 8.73
N ASP A 198 -48.16 11.56 9.39
CA ASP A 198 -47.91 12.09 10.74
C ASP A 198 -47.59 10.98 11.75
N ALA A 199 -48.19 9.79 11.58
CA ALA A 199 -47.93 8.63 12.42
C ALA A 199 -46.48 8.13 12.26
N GLU A 200 -45.98 8.03 11.04
CA GLU A 200 -44.58 7.64 10.75
C GLU A 200 -43.59 8.67 11.27
N ILE A 201 -43.89 9.97 11.16
CA ILE A 201 -43.04 11.03 11.73
C ILE A 201 -42.96 10.92 13.26
N VAL A 202 -44.07 10.63 13.92
CA VAL A 202 -44.09 10.39 15.38
C VAL A 202 -43.29 9.14 15.72
N GLU A 203 -43.45 8.05 14.96
CA GLU A 203 -42.69 6.82 15.16
C GLU A 203 -41.18 7.04 15.06
N ILE A 204 -40.71 7.76 14.02
CA ILE A 204 -39.28 8.08 13.85
C ILE A 204 -38.74 8.88 15.04
N ARG A 205 -39.53 9.83 15.59
CA ARG A 205 -39.14 10.58 16.78
C ARG A 205 -39.03 9.69 18.01
N GLU A 206 -39.93 8.73 18.18
CA GLU A 206 -39.85 7.75 19.27
C GLU A 206 -38.66 6.80 19.10
N GLN A 207 -38.39 6.34 17.88
CA GLN A 207 -37.19 5.56 17.56
C GLN A 207 -35.91 6.35 17.87
N MET A 208 -35.87 7.63 17.49
CA MET A 208 -34.75 8.53 17.81
C MET A 208 -34.55 8.69 19.32
N ARG A 209 -35.62 8.92 20.08
CA ARG A 209 -35.57 9.00 21.55
C ARG A 209 -35.09 7.70 22.17
N THR A 210 -35.58 6.57 21.67
CA THR A 210 -35.17 5.24 22.12
C THR A 210 -33.69 4.99 21.84
N LEU A 211 -33.21 5.31 20.63
CA LEU A 211 -31.79 5.20 20.27
C LEU A 211 -30.92 6.11 21.14
N GLN A 212 -31.34 7.35 21.38
CA GLN A 212 -30.64 8.27 22.27
C GLN A 212 -30.56 7.72 23.69
N ALA A 213 -31.66 7.20 24.23
CA ALA A 213 -31.68 6.57 25.54
C ALA A 213 -30.74 5.36 25.61
N LEU A 214 -30.72 4.50 24.58
CA LEU A 214 -29.81 3.35 24.50
C LEU A 214 -28.34 3.76 24.47
N GLN A 215 -27.98 4.81 23.71
CA GLN A 215 -26.60 5.31 23.63
C GLN A 215 -26.14 6.01 24.92
N GLN A 216 -27.07 6.65 25.65
CA GLN A 216 -26.77 7.41 26.85
C GLN A 216 -26.88 6.60 28.15
N THR A 217 -27.53 5.43 28.11
CA THR A 217 -27.65 4.55 29.27
C THR A 217 -26.38 3.70 29.40
N PRO A 218 -25.56 3.90 30.45
CA PRO A 218 -24.39 3.05 30.64
C PRO A 218 -24.81 1.62 31.02
N ASP A 219 -23.99 0.65 30.63
CA ASP A 219 -24.16 -0.74 31.06
C ASP A 219 -24.02 -0.86 32.59
N THR A 220 -24.85 -1.71 33.20
CA THR A 220 -24.78 -2.00 34.63
C THR A 220 -23.53 -2.82 34.96
N PRO A 221 -23.04 -2.80 36.23
CA PRO A 221 -21.91 -3.63 36.63
C PRO A 221 -22.10 -5.12 36.35
N ALA A 222 -23.34 -5.65 36.45
CA ALA A 222 -23.64 -7.04 36.14
C ALA A 222 -23.55 -7.36 34.64
N GLN A 223 -23.91 -6.42 33.76
CA GLN A 223 -23.75 -6.56 32.30
C GLN A 223 -22.28 -6.48 31.89
N LEU A 224 -21.53 -5.54 32.46
CA LEU A 224 -20.09 -5.41 32.23
C LEU A 224 -19.32 -6.66 32.69
N ALA A 225 -19.76 -7.29 33.79
CA ALA A 225 -19.18 -8.53 34.30
C ALA A 225 -19.36 -9.76 33.38
N LEU A 226 -20.19 -9.68 32.33
CA LEU A 226 -20.31 -10.71 31.31
C LEU A 226 -19.10 -10.72 30.34
N LEU A 227 -18.37 -9.61 30.26
CA LEU A 227 -17.17 -9.51 29.43
C LEU A 227 -15.99 -10.18 30.15
N PRO A 228 -15.29 -11.15 29.53
CA PRO A 228 -14.10 -11.73 30.12
C PRO A 228 -13.03 -10.65 30.27
N SER A 229 -12.33 -10.66 31.41
CA SER A 229 -11.21 -9.77 31.69
C SER A 229 -10.01 -10.56 32.18
N LEU A 230 -8.82 -10.04 31.90
CA LEU A 230 -7.59 -10.53 32.50
C LEU A 230 -7.56 -10.12 33.98
N GLN A 231 -6.95 -10.97 34.80
CA GLN A 231 -6.68 -10.67 36.19
C GLN A 231 -5.34 -9.95 36.34
N LEU A 232 -5.16 -9.24 37.45
CA LEU A 232 -3.87 -8.62 37.79
C LEU A 232 -2.74 -9.66 37.82
N THR A 233 -3.05 -10.91 38.18
CA THR A 233 -2.12 -12.04 38.19
C THR A 233 -1.69 -12.51 36.80
N ASP A 234 -2.39 -12.10 35.74
CA ASP A 234 -2.00 -12.39 34.35
C ASP A 234 -0.95 -11.40 33.82
N LEU A 235 -0.68 -10.31 34.56
CA LEU A 235 0.33 -9.32 34.20
C LEU A 235 1.70 -9.73 34.75
N ASP A 236 2.74 -9.61 33.91
CA ASP A 236 4.12 -9.73 34.36
C ASP A 236 4.43 -8.54 35.30
N PRO A 237 4.81 -8.78 36.57
CA PRO A 237 5.14 -7.70 37.50
C PRO A 237 6.44 -6.99 37.14
N HIS A 238 7.25 -7.51 36.22
CA HIS A 238 8.51 -6.90 35.79
C HIS A 238 8.36 -6.24 34.41
N ILE A 239 8.92 -5.03 34.30
CA ILE A 239 9.00 -4.35 33.01
C ILE A 239 9.97 -5.09 32.09
N LYS A 240 9.70 -5.05 30.79
CA LYS A 240 10.65 -5.51 29.78
C LYS A 240 11.81 -4.55 29.72
N THR A 241 13.02 -5.04 29.96
CA THR A 241 14.27 -4.29 29.79
C THR A 241 14.93 -4.69 28.47
N VAL A 242 15.37 -3.70 27.70
CA VAL A 242 16.16 -3.94 26.48
C VAL A 242 17.64 -4.03 26.90
N PRO A 243 18.38 -5.08 26.51
CA PRO A 243 19.83 -5.14 26.70
C PRO A 243 20.49 -3.94 26.03
N SER A 244 21.27 -3.20 26.80
CA SER A 244 21.97 -2.00 26.34
C SER A 244 23.33 -1.96 27.01
N ASP A 245 24.38 -1.83 26.22
CA ASP A 245 25.75 -1.66 26.66
C ASP A 245 26.26 -0.29 26.21
N GLU A 246 26.69 0.53 27.18
CA GLU A 246 27.26 1.84 26.93
C GLU A 246 28.76 1.68 26.66
N GLN A 247 29.16 1.98 25.43
CA GLN A 247 30.53 1.87 24.97
C GLN A 247 31.06 3.23 24.53
N THR A 248 32.38 3.31 24.34
CA THR A 248 33.03 4.47 23.72
C THR A 248 33.94 3.98 22.61
N VAL A 249 33.71 4.47 21.40
CA VAL A 249 34.53 4.19 20.21
C VAL A 249 35.09 5.52 19.73
N ASP A 250 36.42 5.66 19.68
CA ASP A 250 37.11 6.88 19.23
C ASP A 250 36.57 8.19 19.85
N ALA A 251 36.31 8.16 21.16
CA ALA A 251 35.72 9.24 21.96
C ALA A 251 34.25 9.60 21.64
N THR A 252 33.56 8.79 20.84
CA THR A 252 32.11 8.86 20.62
C THR A 252 31.39 7.85 21.52
N PRO A 253 30.39 8.26 22.30
CA PRO A 253 29.54 7.34 23.05
C PRO A 253 28.69 6.50 22.07
N VAL A 254 28.63 5.20 22.31
CA VAL A 254 27.87 4.24 21.50
C VAL A 254 26.95 3.44 22.42
N LEU A 255 25.67 3.35 22.05
CA LEU A 255 24.72 2.44 22.68
C LEU A 255 24.61 1.17 21.83
N TYR A 256 25.08 0.06 22.38
CA TYR A 256 25.02 -1.24 21.71
C TYR A 256 23.89 -2.09 22.29
N HIS A 257 23.06 -2.65 21.40
CA HIS A 257 21.95 -3.52 21.77
C HIS A 257 22.15 -4.91 21.15
N ASP A 258 22.57 -5.89 21.96
CA ASP A 258 22.72 -7.28 21.52
C ASP A 258 21.34 -7.94 21.40
N LEU A 259 20.74 -7.80 20.22
CA LEU A 259 19.43 -8.34 19.88
C LEU A 259 19.54 -9.22 18.63
N PHE A 260 18.71 -10.26 18.58
CA PHE A 260 18.58 -11.05 17.37
C PHE A 260 17.87 -10.23 16.27
N THR A 261 18.63 -9.80 15.26
CA THR A 261 18.16 -8.95 14.15
C THR A 261 18.19 -9.64 12.79
N ASN A 262 18.23 -10.97 12.74
CA ASN A 262 18.26 -11.75 11.49
C ASN A 262 19.42 -11.39 10.53
N GLY A 263 20.55 -10.96 11.09
CA GLY A 263 21.73 -10.56 10.34
C GLY A 263 21.65 -9.14 9.75
N ILE A 264 20.76 -8.30 10.26
CA ILE A 264 20.62 -6.89 9.87
C ILE A 264 21.19 -6.00 10.97
N VAL A 265 21.93 -4.98 10.58
CA VAL A 265 22.47 -3.98 11.50
C VAL A 265 21.61 -2.72 11.39
N TYR A 266 21.12 -2.24 12.53
CA TYR A 266 20.44 -0.95 12.65
C TYR A 266 21.41 0.04 13.27
N LEU A 267 21.68 1.15 12.56
CA LEU A 267 22.61 2.18 12.99
C LEU A 267 21.93 3.54 12.93
N ASP A 268 21.79 4.16 14.11
CA ASP A 268 21.32 5.53 14.24
C ASP A 268 22.51 6.43 14.61
N LEU A 269 22.72 7.51 13.84
CA LEU A 269 23.70 8.54 14.14
C LEU A 269 22.97 9.79 14.63
N VAL A 270 23.18 10.14 15.90
CA VAL A 270 22.52 11.26 16.56
C VAL A 270 23.49 12.43 16.69
N PHE A 271 23.13 13.57 16.12
CA PHE A 271 23.87 14.82 16.20
C PHE A 271 23.07 15.85 17.02
N ASP A 272 23.77 16.78 17.67
CA ASP A 272 23.20 17.95 18.37
C ASP A 272 22.85 19.07 17.37
#